data_AF-A0A2L0A8E2-F1
#
_entry.id   AF-A0A2L0A8E2-F1
#
_cell.length_a   1.000
_cell.length_b   1.000
_cell.length_c   1.000
_cell.angle_alpha   90.00
_cell.angle_beta   90.00
_cell.angle_gamma   90.00
#
_symmetry.space_group_name_H-M   'P 1'
#
loop_
_entity.id
_entity.type
_entity.pdbx_description
1 polymer ?
#
loop_
_entity_poly.entity_id
_entity_poly.type
_entity_poly.pdbx_seq_one_letter_code
_entity_poly.pdbx_strand_id
1 'polypeptide(L)'
;MKPINPNTLAPITKAIRQKLRSEIKRTGMTALMLLTKAHDKPDHLTVAHVNRWMSGIIEDAPAPHIDYVLNTFAGLPNDAGRVSPEGVSLPKRGKRFADGAKRIELTQEMSKHLRTELVRTGLDHATLLQGIENVPEGLNARIIRGWLYRQAMTANDACWDFVIAWLRAQPDLSEPLPVPVRKPSRRVKISNGPTEVAG
;
A
#
# COMPACT_ATOMS: atom_id res chain seq x y z
N MET A 1 -44.46 19.54 -5.13
CA MET A 1 -43.22 18.73 -5.09
C MET A 1 -43.62 17.26 -5.04
N LYS A 2 -43.16 16.41 -5.97
CA LYS A 2 -43.44 14.96 -5.90
C LYS A 2 -42.58 14.33 -4.79
N PRO A 3 -43.11 13.44 -3.95
CA PRO A 3 -42.30 12.72 -2.98
C PRO A 3 -41.27 11.85 -3.73
N ILE A 4 -39.99 12.10 -3.47
CA ILE A 4 -38.91 11.28 -4.01
C ILE A 4 -38.93 9.98 -3.22
N ASN A 5 -39.18 8.85 -3.89
CA ASN A 5 -39.17 7.55 -3.26
C ASN A 5 -37.70 7.20 -2.94
N PRO A 6 -37.30 7.08 -1.65
CA PRO A 6 -35.88 6.94 -1.29
C PRO A 6 -35.25 5.65 -1.81
N ASN A 7 -36.06 4.72 -2.32
CA ASN A 7 -35.63 3.40 -2.77
C ASN A 7 -35.61 3.23 -4.30
N THR A 8 -35.65 4.32 -5.08
CA THR A 8 -35.48 4.22 -6.53
C THR A 8 -34.04 3.81 -6.84
N LEU A 9 -33.86 2.57 -7.29
CA LEU A 9 -32.59 2.07 -7.79
C LEU A 9 -32.32 2.63 -9.19
N ALA A 10 -31.09 3.06 -9.42
CA ALA A 10 -30.59 3.49 -10.71
C ALA A 10 -29.35 2.68 -11.11
N PRO A 11 -29.18 2.38 -12.41
CA PRO A 11 -28.08 1.56 -12.89
C PRO A 11 -26.75 2.31 -12.84
N ILE A 12 -25.72 1.64 -12.33
CA ILE A 12 -24.30 2.03 -12.33
C ILE A 12 -23.70 1.72 -13.71
N THR A 13 -24.06 2.56 -14.67
CA THR A 13 -23.54 2.47 -16.04
C THR A 13 -22.02 2.63 -16.10
N LYS A 14 -21.41 2.20 -17.22
CA LYS A 14 -19.98 2.42 -17.49
C LYS A 14 -19.62 3.91 -17.45
N ALA A 15 -20.53 4.78 -17.89
CA ALA A 15 -20.34 6.23 -17.87
C ALA A 15 -20.24 6.79 -16.45
N ILE A 16 -21.10 6.33 -15.52
CA ILE A 16 -21.03 6.73 -14.10
C ILE A 16 -19.71 6.28 -13.48
N ARG A 17 -19.28 5.04 -13.75
CA ARG A 17 -17.98 4.52 -13.27
C ARG A 17 -16.81 5.34 -13.79
N GLN A 18 -16.83 5.70 -15.07
CA GLN A 18 -15.80 6.54 -15.67
C GLN A 18 -15.80 7.94 -15.06
N LYS A 19 -16.98 8.53 -14.83
CA LYS A 19 -17.12 9.83 -14.18
C LYS A 19 -16.52 9.83 -12.77
N LEU A 20 -16.88 8.85 -11.93
CA LEU A 20 -16.30 8.70 -10.59
C LEU A 20 -14.77 8.59 -10.61
N ARG A 21 -14.21 7.77 -11.52
CA ARG A 21 -12.75 7.63 -11.65
C ARG A 21 -12.09 8.94 -12.11
N SER A 22 -12.72 9.66 -13.04
CA SER A 22 -12.24 10.98 -13.47
C SER A 22 -12.27 12.00 -12.34
N GLU A 23 -13.32 12.02 -11.51
CA GLU A 23 -13.41 12.90 -10.35
C GLU A 23 -12.35 12.59 -9.29
N ILE A 24 -12.11 11.30 -8.98
CA ILE A 24 -11.01 10.90 -8.10
C ILE A 24 -9.66 11.34 -8.65
N LYS A 25 -9.45 11.22 -9.97
CA LYS A 25 -8.21 11.66 -10.61
C LYS A 25 -8.04 13.18 -10.54
N ARG A 26 -9.11 13.95 -10.81
CA ARG A 26 -9.15 15.41 -10.81
C ARG A 26 -8.94 16.00 -9.41
N THR A 27 -9.66 15.47 -8.43
CA THR A 27 -9.63 15.98 -7.05
C THR A 27 -8.51 15.38 -6.22
N GLY A 28 -7.98 14.21 -6.61
CA GLY A 28 -7.05 13.44 -5.76
C GLY A 28 -7.70 12.90 -4.48
N MET A 29 -9.02 13.03 -4.31
CA MET A 29 -9.74 12.49 -3.16
C MET A 29 -10.18 11.05 -3.42
N THR A 30 -9.91 10.17 -2.45
CA THR A 30 -10.46 8.80 -2.48
C THR A 30 -11.90 8.79 -1.96
N ALA A 31 -12.67 7.74 -2.28
CA ALA A 31 -14.02 7.57 -1.72
C ALA A 31 -14.03 7.56 -0.17
N LEU A 32 -12.98 7.03 0.45
CA LEU A 32 -12.79 7.08 1.91
C LEU A 32 -12.66 8.52 2.40
N MET A 33 -11.78 9.30 1.78
CA MET A 33 -11.57 10.70 2.17
C MET A 33 -12.82 11.55 1.95
N LEU A 34 -13.51 11.33 0.82
CA LEU A 34 -14.75 12.02 0.50
C LEU A 34 -15.80 11.79 1.60
N LEU A 35 -16.14 10.53 1.86
CA LEU A 35 -17.22 10.19 2.80
C LEU A 35 -16.86 10.42 4.27
N THR A 36 -15.56 10.51 4.61
CA THR A 36 -15.13 10.89 5.97
C THR A 36 -15.27 12.39 6.21
N LYS A 37 -15.10 13.22 5.17
CA LYS A 37 -15.17 14.68 5.25
C LYS A 37 -16.55 15.26 4.89
N ALA A 38 -17.41 14.49 4.23
CA ALA A 38 -18.69 14.99 3.74
C ALA A 38 -19.73 15.09 4.87
N HIS A 39 -20.52 16.16 4.84
CA HIS A 39 -21.68 16.37 5.71
C HIS A 39 -22.94 15.73 5.09
N ASP A 40 -23.94 15.45 5.92
CA ASP A 40 -25.27 14.97 5.49
C ASP A 40 -25.23 13.75 4.58
N LYS A 41 -24.38 12.78 4.94
CA LYS A 41 -24.23 11.54 4.18
C LYS A 41 -25.54 10.73 4.22
N PRO A 42 -26.07 10.28 3.06
CA PRO A 42 -27.24 9.41 3.01
C PRO A 42 -27.07 8.17 3.88
N ASP A 43 -28.17 7.72 4.49
CA ASP A 43 -28.19 6.55 5.35
C ASP A 43 -27.65 5.32 4.62
N HIS A 44 -26.85 4.53 5.34
CA HIS A 44 -26.20 3.32 4.83
C HIS A 44 -25.25 3.51 3.63
N LEU A 45 -24.95 4.74 3.20
CA LEU A 45 -23.88 4.97 2.24
C LEU A 45 -22.52 4.73 2.91
N THR A 46 -21.77 3.76 2.38
CA THR A 46 -20.45 3.38 2.90
C THR A 46 -19.40 3.47 1.80
N VAL A 47 -18.13 3.54 2.21
CA VAL A 47 -16.98 3.50 1.30
C VAL A 47 -16.96 2.23 0.45
N ALA A 48 -17.41 1.10 1.04
CA ALA A 48 -17.50 -0.18 0.35
C ALA A 48 -18.50 -0.12 -0.82
N HIS A 49 -19.64 0.57 -0.66
CA HIS A 49 -20.60 0.78 -1.75
C HIS A 49 -19.95 1.49 -2.94
N VAL A 50 -19.32 2.65 -2.71
CA VAL A 50 -18.67 3.43 -3.77
C VAL A 50 -17.56 2.63 -4.47
N ASN A 51 -16.74 1.90 -3.70
CA ASN A 51 -15.70 1.04 -4.28
C ASN A 51 -16.29 -0.09 -5.14
N ARG A 52 -17.38 -0.72 -4.69
CA ARG A 52 -18.07 -1.77 -5.46
C ARG A 52 -18.68 -1.23 -6.74
N TRP A 53 -19.28 -0.04 -6.71
CA TRP A 53 -19.76 0.66 -7.93
C TRP A 53 -18.63 0.86 -8.92
N MET A 54 -17.49 1.41 -8.48
CA MET A 54 -16.34 1.67 -9.35
C MET A 54 -15.72 0.38 -9.91
N SER A 55 -15.72 -0.71 -9.15
CA SER A 55 -15.24 -2.01 -9.62
C SER A 55 -16.22 -2.70 -10.58
N GLY A 56 -17.49 -2.31 -10.57
CA GLY A 56 -18.55 -2.97 -11.32
C GLY A 56 -19.08 -4.24 -10.66
N ILE A 57 -18.78 -4.48 -9.37
CA ILE A 57 -19.33 -5.60 -8.60
C ILE A 57 -20.84 -5.42 -8.36
N ILE A 58 -21.28 -4.18 -8.19
CA ILE A 58 -22.70 -3.81 -8.02
C ILE A 58 -23.13 -3.02 -9.25
N GLU A 59 -24.25 -3.43 -9.85
CA GLU A 59 -24.78 -2.85 -11.08
C GLU A 59 -25.88 -1.81 -10.83
N ASP A 60 -26.53 -1.83 -9.67
CA ASP A 60 -27.59 -0.88 -9.30
C ASP A 60 -27.36 -0.31 -7.90
N ALA A 61 -27.70 0.96 -7.70
CA ALA A 61 -27.66 1.59 -6.39
C ALA A 61 -28.80 2.60 -6.22
N PRO A 62 -29.20 2.95 -4.98
CA PRO A 62 -30.16 4.02 -4.76
C PRO A 62 -29.72 5.29 -5.48
N ALA A 63 -30.57 5.83 -6.35
CA ALA A 63 -30.29 7.05 -7.11
C ALA A 63 -29.81 8.21 -6.23
N PRO A 64 -30.39 8.47 -5.04
CA PRO A 64 -29.91 9.54 -4.15
C PRO A 64 -28.46 9.35 -3.70
N HIS A 65 -27.98 8.10 -3.58
CA HIS A 65 -26.60 7.84 -3.19
C HIS A 65 -25.61 8.14 -4.33
N ILE A 66 -25.99 7.81 -5.56
CA ILE A 66 -25.18 8.09 -6.75
C ILE A 66 -25.06 9.61 -6.92
N ASP A 67 -26.20 10.30 -6.88
CA ASP A 67 -26.28 11.74 -7.04
C ASP A 67 -25.49 12.46 -5.95
N TYR A 68 -25.66 12.04 -4.68
CA TYR A 68 -24.89 12.58 -3.57
C TYR A 68 -23.38 12.48 -3.81
N VAL A 69 -22.86 11.30 -4.14
CA VAL A 69 -21.41 11.11 -4.35
C VAL A 69 -20.90 11.93 -5.52
N LEU A 70 -21.63 11.96 -6.65
CA LEU A 70 -21.24 12.73 -7.83
C LEU A 70 -21.27 14.24 -7.55
N ASN A 71 -22.29 14.75 -6.87
CA ASN A 71 -22.40 16.16 -6.52
C ASN A 71 -21.34 16.57 -5.50
N THR A 72 -21.07 15.71 -4.51
CA THR A 72 -20.00 15.95 -3.52
C THR A 72 -18.64 16.05 -4.22
N PHE A 73 -18.35 15.16 -5.18
CA PHE A 73 -17.13 15.28 -5.98
C PHE A 73 -17.10 16.54 -6.84
N ALA A 74 -18.20 16.86 -7.53
CA ALA A 74 -18.30 18.00 -8.43
C ALA A 74 -18.08 19.35 -7.69
N GLY A 75 -18.50 19.44 -6.43
CA GLY A 75 -18.30 20.63 -5.59
C GLY A 75 -16.85 20.84 -5.09
N LEU A 76 -15.95 19.88 -5.29
CA LEU A 76 -14.57 19.97 -4.80
C LEU A 76 -13.63 20.62 -5.82
N PRO A 77 -12.65 21.43 -5.37
CA PRO A 77 -11.63 21.98 -6.23
C PRO A 77 -10.73 20.88 -6.81
N ASN A 78 -9.99 21.22 -7.87
CA ASN A 78 -8.94 20.34 -8.38
C ASN A 78 -7.89 20.10 -7.29
N ASP A 79 -7.39 18.87 -7.20
CA ASP A 79 -6.41 18.46 -6.18
C ASP A 79 -6.85 18.64 -4.71
N ALA A 80 -8.16 18.78 -4.40
CA ALA A 80 -8.68 18.89 -3.03
C ALA A 80 -8.16 17.83 -2.03
N GLY A 81 -7.88 16.61 -2.50
CA GLY A 81 -7.33 15.51 -1.70
C GLY A 81 -5.81 15.57 -1.51
N ARG A 82 -5.16 16.53 -2.15
CA ARG A 82 -3.72 16.79 -2.09
C ARG A 82 -3.41 18.14 -1.49
N VAL A 83 -4.35 18.81 -0.85
CA VAL A 83 -4.04 20.04 -0.11
C VAL A 83 -4.15 19.72 1.39
N SER A 84 -3.14 20.08 2.16
CA SER A 84 -3.17 20.00 3.62
C SER A 84 -4.19 21.01 4.18
N PRO A 85 -4.63 20.87 5.44
CA PRO A 85 -5.50 21.87 6.07
C PRO A 85 -4.94 23.30 6.00
N GLU A 86 -3.62 23.45 5.97
CA GLU A 86 -2.88 24.71 5.88
C GLU A 86 -2.76 25.24 4.43
N GLY A 87 -3.39 24.60 3.45
CA GLY A 87 -3.31 25.02 2.04
C GLY A 87 -2.08 24.52 1.29
N VAL A 88 -1.24 23.68 1.90
CA VAL A 88 0.01 23.20 1.29
C VAL A 88 -0.28 21.98 0.41
N SER A 89 0.18 22.02 -0.85
CA SER A 89 0.05 20.88 -1.76
C SER A 89 0.90 19.70 -1.25
N LEU A 90 0.25 18.62 -0.83
CA LEU A 90 0.85 17.37 -0.46
C LEU A 90 1.48 16.72 -1.69
N PRO A 91 2.73 16.24 -1.59
CA PRO A 91 3.37 15.55 -2.69
C PRO A 91 2.55 14.32 -3.08
N LYS A 92 2.47 14.03 -4.39
CA LYS A 92 1.77 12.84 -4.91
C LYS A 92 2.34 11.60 -4.21
N ARG A 93 1.52 10.97 -3.36
CA ARG A 93 1.83 9.70 -2.70
C ARG A 93 2.10 8.66 -3.79
N GLY A 94 3.36 8.39 -4.08
CA GLY A 94 3.74 7.53 -5.20
C GLY A 94 5.21 7.60 -5.61
N LYS A 95 5.90 8.72 -5.37
CA LYS A 95 7.34 8.79 -5.63
C LYS A 95 8.10 8.41 -4.36
N ARG A 96 8.37 7.11 -4.19
CA ARG A 96 9.27 6.60 -3.14
C ARG A 96 10.74 6.98 -3.38
N PHE A 97 11.04 7.53 -4.55
CA PHE A 97 12.35 8.02 -4.95
C PHE A 97 12.16 9.34 -5.69
N ALA A 98 13.16 10.22 -5.63
CA ALA A 98 13.20 11.46 -6.38
C ALA A 98 12.90 11.21 -7.88
N ASP A 99 12.21 12.18 -8.50
CA ASP A 99 11.93 12.14 -9.93
C ASP A 99 13.25 12.10 -10.71
N GLY A 100 13.40 11.13 -11.62
CA GLY A 100 14.63 10.95 -12.40
C GLY A 100 15.70 10.07 -11.76
N ALA A 101 15.44 9.45 -10.60
CA ALA A 101 16.39 8.48 -10.07
C ALA A 101 16.58 7.30 -11.04
N LYS A 102 17.83 7.06 -11.47
CA LYS A 102 18.19 5.99 -12.39
C LYS A 102 17.79 4.64 -11.81
N ARG A 103 17.09 3.84 -12.61
CA ARG A 103 16.68 2.49 -12.23
C ARG A 103 17.46 1.47 -13.04
N ILE A 104 17.90 0.42 -12.35
CA ILE A 104 18.54 -0.73 -12.96
C ILE A 104 17.61 -1.93 -12.87
N GLU A 105 17.68 -2.80 -13.88
CA GLU A 105 16.99 -4.08 -13.86
C GLU A 105 17.72 -5.04 -12.92
N LEU A 106 16.97 -5.70 -12.04
CA LEU A 106 17.52 -6.67 -11.11
C LEU A 106 17.56 -8.05 -11.75
N THR A 107 18.76 -8.50 -12.07
CA THR A 107 18.98 -9.85 -12.59
C THR A 107 18.94 -10.90 -11.48
N GLN A 108 18.83 -12.17 -11.88
CA GLN A 108 18.96 -13.30 -10.95
C GLN A 108 20.33 -13.33 -10.28
N GLU A 109 21.40 -13.03 -11.03
CA GLU A 109 22.77 -13.00 -10.51
C GLU A 109 22.96 -11.88 -9.48
N MET A 110 22.35 -10.71 -9.68
CA MET A 110 22.36 -9.64 -8.67
C MET A 110 21.71 -10.10 -7.36
N SER A 111 20.52 -10.72 -7.45
CA SER A 111 19.80 -11.22 -6.26
C SER A 111 20.60 -12.31 -5.53
N LYS A 112 21.29 -13.17 -6.29
CA LYS A 112 22.20 -14.20 -5.77
C LYS A 112 23.42 -13.55 -5.10
N HIS A 113 24.03 -12.54 -5.72
CA HIS A 113 25.16 -11.81 -5.14
C HIS A 113 24.81 -11.16 -3.80
N LEU A 114 23.67 -10.46 -3.73
CA LEU A 114 23.18 -9.87 -2.48
C LEU A 114 22.98 -10.93 -1.39
N ARG A 115 22.42 -12.10 -1.74
CA ARG A 115 22.26 -13.21 -0.79
C ARG A 115 23.60 -13.73 -0.28
N THR A 116 24.57 -13.89 -1.18
CA THR A 116 25.93 -14.34 -0.81
C THR A 116 26.57 -13.36 0.17
N GLU A 117 26.47 -12.06 -0.07
CA GLU A 117 27.01 -11.02 0.83
C GLU A 117 26.33 -11.03 2.20
N LEU A 118 25.00 -11.18 2.26
CA LEU A 118 24.26 -11.29 3.52
C LEU A 118 24.70 -12.53 4.32
N VAL A 119 24.93 -13.67 3.63
CA VAL A 119 25.43 -14.89 4.28
C VAL A 119 26.87 -14.71 4.78
N ARG A 120 27.76 -14.12 3.96
CA ARG A 120 29.17 -13.86 4.33
C ARG A 120 29.30 -12.98 5.57
N THR A 121 28.46 -11.95 5.65
CA THR A 121 28.48 -10.98 6.76
C THR A 121 27.66 -11.43 7.97
N GLY A 122 26.84 -12.49 7.84
CA GLY A 122 25.93 -12.95 8.88
C GLY A 122 24.76 -11.99 9.16
N LEU A 123 24.53 -11.01 8.29
CA LEU A 123 23.50 -9.99 8.47
C LEU A 123 22.17 -10.41 7.85
N ASP A 124 21.08 -10.00 8.49
CA ASP A 124 19.74 -10.15 7.93
C ASP A 124 19.30 -8.85 7.24
N HIS A 125 18.55 -8.96 6.16
CA HIS A 125 17.98 -7.81 5.45
C HIS A 125 17.10 -6.90 6.34
N ALA A 126 16.54 -7.45 7.44
CA ALA A 126 15.77 -6.71 8.43
C ALA A 126 16.64 -5.87 9.38
N THR A 127 17.86 -6.33 9.68
CA THR A 127 18.80 -5.67 10.59
C THR A 127 19.88 -4.89 9.86
N LEU A 128 20.07 -5.12 8.55
CA LEU A 128 21.10 -4.51 7.72
C LEU A 128 21.19 -2.99 7.93
N LEU A 129 20.05 -2.31 7.90
CA LEU A 129 20.00 -0.84 7.96
C LEU A 129 20.00 -0.27 9.39
N GLN A 130 20.06 -1.13 10.42
CA GLN A 130 20.04 -0.68 11.81
C GLN A 130 21.38 -0.07 12.18
N GLY A 131 21.37 1.18 12.65
CA GLY A 131 22.57 1.90 13.07
C GLY A 131 23.45 2.44 11.93
N ILE A 132 23.03 2.29 10.66
CA ILE A 132 23.72 2.94 9.53
C ILE A 132 23.27 4.39 9.40
N GLU A 133 24.22 5.32 9.34
CA GLU A 133 23.97 6.72 9.00
C GLU A 133 23.90 6.93 7.48
N ASN A 134 23.17 7.95 7.02
CA ASN A 134 23.07 8.34 5.60
C ASN A 134 22.46 7.28 4.67
N VAL A 135 21.46 6.54 5.16
CA VAL A 135 20.69 5.61 4.31
C VAL A 135 19.98 6.39 3.18
N PRO A 136 20.14 6.00 1.90
CA PRO A 136 19.48 6.66 0.78
C PRO A 136 17.96 6.78 0.97
N GLU A 137 17.40 7.93 0.56
CA GLU A 137 15.97 8.20 0.74
C GLU A 137 15.11 7.10 0.11
N GLY A 138 14.14 6.60 0.89
CA GLY A 138 13.21 5.56 0.46
C GLY A 138 13.74 4.14 0.61
N LEU A 139 15.05 3.91 0.82
CA LEU A 139 15.60 2.59 1.09
C LEU A 139 15.18 2.09 2.47
N ASN A 140 14.60 0.89 2.53
CA ASN A 140 14.20 0.22 3.76
C ASN A 140 14.28 -1.31 3.60
N ALA A 141 14.21 -2.04 4.70
CA ALA A 141 14.30 -3.51 4.72
C ALA A 141 13.29 -4.20 3.78
N ARG A 142 12.09 -3.63 3.60
CA ARG A 142 11.08 -4.19 2.68
C ARG A 142 11.52 -4.11 1.22
N ILE A 143 12.24 -3.06 0.83
CA ILE A 143 12.79 -2.93 -0.53
C ILE A 143 13.88 -3.98 -0.76
N ILE A 144 14.82 -4.11 0.19
CA ILE A 144 15.91 -5.09 0.13
C ILE A 144 15.35 -6.52 0.09
N ARG A 145 14.33 -6.81 0.91
CA ARG A 145 13.56 -8.06 0.87
C ARG A 145 12.97 -8.32 -0.52
N GLY A 146 12.41 -7.29 -1.14
CA GLY A 146 11.84 -7.37 -2.48
C GLY A 146 12.86 -7.72 -3.54
N TRP A 147 14.10 -7.22 -3.42
CA TRP A 147 15.22 -7.60 -4.28
C TRP A 147 15.63 -9.05 -4.06
N LEU A 148 15.82 -9.45 -2.79
CA LEU A 148 16.27 -10.79 -2.41
C LEU A 148 15.34 -11.92 -2.88
N TYR A 149 14.04 -11.67 -2.87
CA TYR A 149 13.00 -12.63 -3.29
C TYR A 149 12.44 -12.35 -4.69
N ARG A 150 13.09 -11.47 -5.47
CA ARG A 150 12.65 -11.08 -6.83
C ARG A 150 11.18 -10.63 -6.93
N GLN A 151 10.66 -10.03 -5.86
CA GLN A 151 9.34 -9.38 -5.89
C GLN A 151 9.39 -8.01 -6.57
N ALA A 152 10.59 -7.42 -6.68
CA ALA A 152 10.86 -6.24 -7.48
C ALA A 152 11.81 -6.60 -8.63
N MET A 153 11.48 -6.18 -9.85
CA MET A 153 12.30 -6.39 -11.05
C MET A 153 13.28 -5.24 -11.32
N THR A 154 13.14 -4.13 -10.58
CA THR A 154 14.03 -2.97 -10.71
C THR A 154 14.43 -2.44 -9.33
N ALA A 155 15.63 -1.90 -9.25
CA ALA A 155 16.13 -1.14 -8.11
C ALA A 155 16.47 0.29 -8.53
N ASN A 156 16.45 1.20 -7.56
CA ASN A 156 17.16 2.47 -7.70
C ASN A 156 18.67 2.16 -7.66
N ASP A 157 19.42 2.66 -8.66
CA ASP A 157 20.85 2.39 -8.85
C ASP A 157 21.66 2.74 -7.60
N ALA A 158 21.49 3.97 -7.09
CA ALA A 158 22.19 4.46 -5.90
C ALA A 158 21.86 3.65 -4.63
N CYS A 159 20.61 3.18 -4.49
CA CYS A 159 20.25 2.33 -3.36
C CYS A 159 20.87 0.93 -3.45
N TRP A 160 20.98 0.38 -4.66
CA TRP A 160 21.63 -0.90 -4.90
C TRP A 160 23.12 -0.82 -4.59
N ASP A 161 23.79 0.17 -5.18
CA ASP A 161 25.23 0.42 -5.00
C ASP A 161 25.56 0.66 -3.53
N PHE A 162 24.76 1.46 -2.82
CA PHE A 162 24.92 1.68 -1.40
C PHE A 162 24.90 0.37 -0.60
N VAL A 163 23.89 -0.49 -0.82
CA VAL A 163 23.75 -1.75 -0.08
C VAL A 163 24.91 -2.69 -0.36
N ILE A 164 25.32 -2.85 -1.62
CA ILE A 164 26.41 -3.74 -2.00
C ILE A 164 27.76 -3.20 -1.50
N ALA A 165 28.02 -1.90 -1.65
CA ALA A 165 29.23 -1.27 -1.16
C ALA A 165 29.35 -1.39 0.37
N TRP A 166 28.25 -1.13 1.09
CA TRP A 166 28.22 -1.25 2.55
C TRP A 166 28.47 -2.69 3.01
N LEU A 167 27.83 -3.68 2.37
CA LEU A 167 28.04 -5.10 2.69
C LEU A 167 29.49 -5.52 2.45
N ARG A 168 30.09 -5.13 1.32
CA ARG A 168 31.50 -5.42 1.00
C ARG A 168 32.49 -4.83 1.99
N ALA A 169 32.15 -3.71 2.63
CA ALA A 169 32.97 -3.09 3.66
C ALA A 169 32.88 -3.81 5.02
N GLN A 170 31.87 -4.66 5.23
CA GLN A 170 31.76 -5.43 6.47
C GLN A 170 32.73 -6.61 6.47
N PRO A 171 33.35 -6.90 7.63
CA PRO A 171 34.20 -8.08 7.75
C PRO A 171 33.39 -9.35 7.49
N ASP A 172 34.06 -10.37 6.97
CA ASP A 172 33.51 -11.72 6.97
C ASP A 172 33.18 -12.11 8.41
N LEU A 173 32.08 -12.84 8.58
CA LEU A 173 31.80 -13.52 9.84
C LEU A 173 32.88 -14.60 10.02
N SER A 174 34.03 -14.22 10.57
CA SER A 174 35.26 -15.01 10.65
C SER A 174 35.18 -16.19 11.60
N GLU A 175 34.02 -16.42 12.22
CA GLU A 175 33.69 -17.68 12.85
C GLU A 175 32.27 -18.08 12.44
N PRO A 176 32.04 -19.34 12.03
CA PRO A 176 30.68 -19.86 11.96
C PRO A 176 30.10 -19.77 13.37
N LEU A 177 29.28 -18.74 13.62
CA LEU A 177 28.49 -18.68 14.83
C LEU A 177 27.77 -20.02 14.94
N PRO A 178 27.80 -20.69 16.11
CA PRO A 178 27.12 -21.96 16.30
C PRO A 178 25.69 -21.78 15.81
N VAL A 179 25.35 -22.50 14.73
CA VAL A 179 24.05 -22.38 14.08
C VAL A 179 23.02 -22.41 15.20
N PRO A 180 22.27 -21.32 15.47
CA PRO A 180 21.35 -21.33 16.57
C PRO A 180 20.38 -22.47 16.25
N VAL A 181 20.50 -23.56 17.01
CA VAL A 181 19.65 -24.73 16.86
C VAL A 181 18.27 -24.17 16.98
N ARG A 182 17.55 -24.11 15.85
CA ARG A 182 16.18 -23.59 15.81
C ARG A 182 15.42 -24.49 16.77
N LYS A 183 15.20 -24.01 18.00
CA LYS A 183 14.40 -24.74 18.99
C LYS A 183 13.11 -25.08 18.25
N PRO A 184 12.74 -26.38 18.18
CA PRO A 184 11.56 -26.79 17.43
C PRO A 184 10.42 -25.87 17.88
N SER A 185 9.87 -25.12 16.92
CA SER A 185 8.84 -24.13 17.18
C SER A 185 7.77 -24.82 18.01
N ARG A 186 7.62 -24.40 19.28
CA ARG A 186 6.77 -25.06 20.26
C ARG A 186 5.36 -24.97 19.70
N ARG A 187 4.93 -26.02 19.00
CA ARG A 187 3.58 -26.11 18.43
C ARG A 187 2.66 -26.11 19.64
N VAL A 188 2.09 -24.95 19.96
CA VAL A 188 1.07 -24.83 20.99
C VAL A 188 -0.06 -25.74 20.51
N LYS A 189 -0.16 -26.92 21.13
CA LYS A 189 -1.33 -27.77 20.96
C LYS A 189 -2.47 -27.01 21.60
N ILE A 190 -3.25 -26.32 20.78
CA ILE A 190 -4.54 -25.78 21.20
C ILE A 190 -5.41 -27.02 21.42
N SER A 191 -5.51 -27.46 22.68
CA SER A 191 -6.47 -28.48 23.09
C SER A 191 -7.86 -27.85 22.98
N ASN A 192 -8.63 -28.24 21.98
CA ASN A 192 -10.07 -27.98 21.95
C ASN A 192 -10.69 -28.76 23.11
N GLY A 193 -11.03 -28.06 24.19
CA GLY A 193 -11.80 -28.63 25.29
C GLY A 193 -13.20 -29.03 24.82
N PRO A 194 -13.81 -30.08 25.40
CA PRO A 194 -15.14 -30.52 25.03
C PRO A 194 -16.18 -29.48 25.43
N THR A 195 -17.03 -29.11 24.47
CA THR A 195 -18.25 -28.34 24.72
C THR A 195 -19.21 -29.24 25.50
N GLU A 196 -19.36 -29.03 26.81
CA GLU A 196 -20.49 -29.57 27.57
C GLU A 196 -21.77 -28.93 27.05
N VAL A 197 -22.61 -29.75 26.45
CA VAL A 197 -24.00 -29.42 26.12
C VAL A 197 -24.81 -29.78 27.35
N ALA A 198 -25.17 -28.78 28.15
CA ALA A 198 -26.15 -28.95 29.23
C ALA A 198 -27.55 -29.06 28.61
N GLY A 199 -28.27 -30.12 29.00
CA GLY A 199 -29.68 -30.35 28.68
C GLY A 199 -30.62 -29.55 29.56
#